data_AF-A0A391NW96-F1
#
_entry.id   AF-A0A391NW96-F1
#
_cell.length_a   1.000
_cell.length_b   1.000
_cell.length_c   1.000
_cell.angle_alpha   90.00
_cell.angle_beta   90.00
_cell.angle_gamma   90.00
#
_symmetry.space_group_name_H-M   'P 1'
#
loop_
_entity.id
_entity.type
_entity.pdbx_description
1 polymer ?
#
loop_
_entity_poly.entity_id
_entity_poly.type
_entity_poly.pdbx_seq_one_letter_code
_entity_poly.pdbx_strand_id
1 'polypeptide(L)' 'MGIPNDPRFALVDIPGKGRGLVASREFKRGEMIMVEKPMFLLSPVCVLYIFFVHKPMECSFRDDIRTLF' A
#
# COMPACT_ATOMS: atom_id res chain seq x y z
N MET A 1 2.38 5.18 10.97
CA MET A 1 3.49 5.71 10.15
C MET A 1 4.73 4.93 10.49
N GLY A 2 5.23 4.12 9.56
CA GLY A 2 6.51 3.45 9.64
C GLY A 2 6.85 2.83 8.28
N ILE A 3 8.04 3.00 7.69
CA ILE A 3 9.23 3.72 8.17
C ILE A 3 10.04 4.21 6.95
N PRO A 4 10.46 5.48 6.87
CA PRO A 4 11.74 5.79 6.27
C PRO A 4 12.82 5.27 7.25
N ASN A 5 13.37 4.08 6.95
CA ASN A 5 14.44 3.34 7.67
C ASN A 5 14.00 2.11 8.52
N ASP A 6 13.08 1.25 8.03
CA ASP A 6 12.88 -0.09 8.61
C ASP A 6 13.98 -1.03 8.10
N PRO A 7 14.84 -1.60 8.95
CA PRO A 7 15.90 -2.50 8.49
C PRO A 7 15.38 -3.82 7.89
N ARG A 8 14.07 -4.10 8.00
CA ARG A 8 13.43 -5.27 7.39
C ARG A 8 13.11 -5.07 5.91
N PHE A 9 13.08 -3.82 5.42
CA PHE A 9 12.71 -3.48 4.05
C PHE A 9 13.66 -2.46 3.43
N ALA A 10 14.03 -2.67 2.16
CA ALA A 10 14.81 -1.74 1.36
C ALA A 10 13.91 -1.09 0.30
N LEU A 11 14.01 0.22 0.13
CA LEU A 11 13.34 0.93 -0.97
C LEU A 11 14.19 0.79 -2.24
N VAL A 12 13.60 0.22 -3.29
CA VAL A 12 14.29 -0.04 -4.56
C VAL A 12 13.40 0.36 -5.75
N ASP A 13 14.03 0.71 -6.86
CA ASP A 13 13.34 0.90 -8.13
C ASP A 13 13.06 -0.45 -8.79
N ILE A 14 11.79 -0.76 -9.01
CA ILE A 14 11.33 -2.01 -9.62
C ILE A 14 10.92 -1.71 -11.07
N PRO A 15 11.54 -2.37 -12.07
CA PRO A 15 11.32 -2.08 -13.47
C PRO A 15 9.84 -2.31 -13.85
N GLY A 16 9.23 -1.30 -14.47
CA GLY A 16 7.82 -1.31 -14.87
C GLY A 16 6.81 -1.08 -13.72
N LYS A 17 7.28 -0.86 -12.49
CA LYS A 17 6.43 -0.75 -11.29
C LYS A 17 6.71 0.50 -10.46
N GLY A 18 7.86 1.15 -10.66
CA GLY A 18 8.26 2.34 -9.90
C GLY A 18 9.00 1.97 -8.63
N ARG A 19 8.96 2.83 -7.61
CA ARG A 19 9.62 2.57 -6.32
C ARG A 19 8.79 1.63 -5.45
N GLY A 20 9.38 0.53 -5.01
CA GLY A 20 8.75 -0.44 -4.13
C GLY A 20 9.65 -0.84 -2.95
N LEU A 21 9.07 -1.55 -1.99
CA LEU A 21 9.79 -2.08 -0.83
C LEU A 21 10.11 -3.56 -1.02
N VAL A 22 11.38 -3.94 -0.85
CA VAL A 22 11.85 -5.33 -0.92
C VAL A 22 12.35 -5.79 0.44
N ALA A 23 12.01 -7.03 0.82
CA ALA A 23 12.46 -7.62 2.07
C ALA A 23 14.00 -7.71 2.12
N SER A 24 14.61 -7.18 3.18
CA SER A 24 16.06 -7.28 3.42
C SER A 24 16.47 -8.60 4.10
N ARG A 25 15.49 -9.38 4.57
CA ARG A 25 15.67 -10.67 5.24
C ARG A 25 14.52 -11.61 4.95
N GLU A 26 14.69 -12.88 5.31
CA GLU A 26 13.59 -13.85 5.30
C GLU A 26 12.61 -13.61 6.46
N PHE A 27 11.32 -13.78 6.19
CA PHE A 27 10.25 -13.71 7.18
C PHE A 27 9.73 -15.10 7.50
N LYS A 28 9.41 -15.34 8.78
CA LYS A 28 8.77 -16.60 9.18
C LYS A 28 7.30 -16.60 8.81
N ARG A 29 6.75 -17.78 8.53
CA ARG A 29 5.32 -17.93 8.29
C ARG A 29 4.53 -17.45 9.52
N GLY A 30 3.54 -16.59 9.29
CA GLY A 30 2.73 -15.98 10.35
C GLY A 30 3.35 -14.71 10.96
N GLU A 31 4.52 -14.27 10.50
CA GLU A 31 5.10 -12.99 10.91
C GLU A 31 4.32 -11.82 10.28
N MET A 32 4.06 -10.79 11.08
CA MET A 32 3.35 -9.60 10.64
C MET A 32 4.30 -8.65 9.90
N ILE A 33 4.08 -8.52 8.59
CA ILE A 33 4.94 -7.76 7.67
C ILE A 33 4.60 -6.27 7.70
N MET A 34 3.31 -5.93 7.58
CA MET A 34 2.84 -4.54 7.53
C MET A 34 1.45 -4.45 8.15
N VAL A 35 1.17 -3.29 8.74
CA VAL A 35 -0.18 -2.88 9.14
C VAL A 35 -0.41 -1.49 8.59
N GLU A 36 -1.40 -1.37 7.70
CA GLU A 36 -1.76 -0.09 7.12
C GLU A 36 -2.96 0.52 7.85
N LYS A 37 -2.95 1.85 7.99
CA LYS A 37 -4.12 2.64 8.36
C LYS A 37 -4.50 3.48 7.14
N PRO A 38 -5.80 3.65 6.85
CA PRO A 38 -6.22 4.49 5.75
C PRO A 38 -5.62 5.88 5.90
N MET A 39 -5.10 6.45 4.81
CA MET A 39 -4.54 7.81 4.83
C MET A 39 -5.59 8.86 5.17
N PHE A 40 -6.85 8.64 4.75
CA PHE A 40 -7.96 9.53 5.00
C PHE A 40 -9.21 8.76 5.39
N LEU A 41 -9.92 9.26 6.40
CA LEU A 41 -11.30 8.87 6.70
C LEU A 41 -12.19 10.03 6.26
N LEU A 42 -12.86 9.86 5.12
CA LEU A 42 -13.70 10.91 4.55
C LEU A 42 -15.09 10.88 5.20
N SER A 43 -15.62 12.07 5.50
CA SER A 43 -17.01 12.19 5.92
C SER A 43 -17.96 11.89 4.75
N PRO A 44 -19.21 11.46 5.01
CA PRO A 44 -20.17 11.15 3.95
C PRO A 44 -20.41 12.30 2.96
N VAL A 45 -20.32 13.55 3.44
CA VAL A 45 -20.49 14.76 2.62
C VAL A 45 -19.34 14.93 1.63
N CYS A 46 -18.11 14.63 2.04
CA CYS A 46 -16.93 14.69 1.17
C CYS A 46 -16.97 13.60 0.08
N VAL A 47 -17.51 12.42 0.41
CA VAL A 47 -17.64 11.31 -0.54
C VAL A 47 -18.53 11.71 -1.72
N LEU A 48 -19.68 12.35 -1.44
CA LEU A 48 -20.56 12.87 -2.51
C LEU A 48 -19.82 13.85 -3.43
N TYR A 49 -19.04 14.78 -2.89
CA TYR A 49 -18.28 15.73 -3.71
C TYR A 49 -17.24 15.05 -4.61
N ILE A 50 -16.54 14.04 -4.10
CA ILE A 50 -15.55 13.29 -4.88
C ILE A 50 -16.23 12.50 -6.00
N PHE A 51 -17.34 11.79 -5.74
CA PHE A 51 -18.06 11.05 -6.79
C PHE A 51 -18.67 11.97 -7.88
N PHE A 52 -19.05 13.20 -7.52
CA PHE A 52 -19.57 14.18 -8.47
C PHE A 52 -18.47 14.84 -9.33
N VAL A 53 -17.22 14.93 -8.85
CA VAL A 53 -16.12 15.64 -9.53
C VAL A 53 -15.04 14.71 -10.11
N HIS A 54 -14.85 13.53 -9.54
CA HIS A 54 -13.90 12.50 -9.99
C HIS A 54 -14.59 11.15 -10.11
N LYS A 55 -14.43 10.49 -11.27
CA LYS A 55 -14.88 9.12 -11.49
C LYS A 55 -14.24 8.20 -10.43
N PRO A 56 -14.97 7.20 -9.90
CA PRO A 56 -14.43 6.30 -8.91
C PRO A 56 -13.19 5.59 -9.44
N MET A 57 -12.12 5.63 -8.66
CA MET A 57 -10.93 4.83 -8.89
C MET A 57 -11.33 3.37 -8.66
N GLU A 58 -11.50 2.60 -9.73
CA GLU A 58 -11.71 1.15 -9.64
C GLU A 58 -10.40 0.50 -9.18
N CYS A 59 -10.22 0.38 -7.87
CA CYS A 59 -9.15 -0.41 -7.29
C CYS A 59 -9.51 -1.90 -7.43
N SER A 60 -8.93 -2.58 -8.42
CA SER A 60 -8.97 -4.04 -8.49
C SER A 60 -8.09 -4.62 -7.38
N PHE A 61 -8.72 -5.04 -6.28
CA PHE A 61 -8.06 -5.82 -5.23
C PHE A 61 -7.86 -7.24 -5.78
N ARG A 62 -6.67 -7.50 -6.31
CA ARG A 62 -6.28 -8.81 -6.83
C ARG A 62 -5.66 -9.59 -5.69
N ASP A 63 -6.31 -10.69 -5.29
CA ASP A 63 -5.88 -11.61 -4.23
C ASP A 63 -4.62 -12.42 -4.63
N ASP A 64 -3.49 -11.75 -4.84
CA ASP A 64 -2.20 -12.40 -5.05
C ASP A 64 -1.15 -11.86 -4.08
N ILE A 65 -1.01 -12.55 -2.94
CA ILE A 65 -0.15 -12.22 -1.79
C ILE A 65 1.36 -12.19 -2.13
N ARG A 66 1.74 -12.32 -3.40
CA ARG A 66 3.15 -12.41 -3.83
C ARG A 66 3.79 -11.09 -4.25
N THR A 67 3.06 -9.98 -4.30
CA THR A 67 3.70 -8.69 -4.63
C THR A 67 3.06 -7.55 -3.86
N LEU A 68 3.70 -7.13 -2.77
CA LEU A 68 3.52 -5.78 -2.22
C LEU A 68 4.24 -4.82 -3.18
N PHE A 69 3.46 -4.01 -3.90
CA PHE A 69 3.96 -2.92 -4.74
C PHE A 69 4.09 -1.66 -3.89
#